data_AF-A0A966PQZ4-F1
#
_entry.id   AF-A0A966PQZ4-F1
#
_cell.length_a   1.000
_cell.length_b   1.000
_cell.length_c   1.000
_cell.angle_alpha   90.00
_cell.angle_beta   90.00
_cell.angle_gamma   90.00
#
_symmetry.space_group_name_H-M   'P 1'
#
loop_
_entity.id
_entity.type
_entity.pdbx_description
1 polymer ?
#
loop_
_entity_poly.entity_id
_entity_poly.type
_entity_poly.pdbx_seq_one_letter_code
_entity_poly.pdbx_strand_id
1 'polypeptide(L)'
;MSYASQSGRAKTSATNPQAHAICDRCGFRYNHAELKWQYDWRGAMIQNIKILVCDTCYDTPQEQLRSIVVPADPTPIINARTQDFETAETNYQTVSAPPVIDPETGIPIPPSVILQTQNGQNLTTQPYGQPVGLTQPAVMPLKGTTAYAVKLPVLSVSSNGTTVITVTCSAVHNLTTNDQIS
;
A
#
# COMPACT_ATOMS: atom_id res chain seq x y z
N MET A 1 11.08 15.40 62.06
CA MET A 1 10.95 16.67 61.31
C MET A 1 12.33 17.06 60.80
N SER A 2 12.65 16.71 59.55
CA SER A 2 13.95 17.04 58.96
C SER A 2 13.94 18.50 58.51
N TYR A 3 14.80 19.34 59.07
CA TYR A 3 15.00 20.70 58.60
C TYR A 3 15.79 20.65 57.28
N ALA A 4 15.09 20.65 56.16
CA ALA A 4 15.71 20.97 54.88
C ALA A 4 16.05 22.46 54.86
N SER A 5 17.28 22.80 54.49
CA SER A 5 17.69 24.20 54.33
C SER A 5 16.77 24.90 53.32
N GLN A 6 16.29 26.11 53.66
CA GLN A 6 15.46 26.92 52.74
C GLN A 6 16.19 27.30 51.44
N SER A 7 17.52 27.19 51.42
CA SER A 7 18.36 27.45 50.26
C SER A 7 18.41 26.27 49.26
N GLY A 8 17.98 25.07 49.65
CA GLY A 8 18.03 23.90 48.79
C GLY A 8 19.46 23.55 48.35
N ARG A 9 19.70 23.50 47.03
CA ARG A 9 21.02 23.20 46.43
C ARG A 9 21.83 24.46 46.10
N ALA A 10 21.27 25.65 46.29
CA ALA A 10 21.95 26.90 46.04
C ALA A 10 22.96 27.23 47.15
N LYS A 11 24.09 27.81 46.74
CA LYS A 11 25.19 28.25 47.61
C LYS A 11 25.19 29.77 47.72
N THR A 12 25.20 30.27 48.94
CA THR A 12 25.36 31.70 49.22
C THR A 12 26.82 31.97 49.60
N SER A 13 27.50 32.84 48.86
CA SER A 13 28.84 33.32 49.19
C SER A 13 28.79 34.80 49.52
N ALA A 14 29.44 35.20 50.60
CA ALA A 14 29.54 36.61 51.00
C ALA A 14 30.47 37.41 50.07
N THR A 15 31.48 36.76 49.49
CA THR A 15 32.48 37.40 48.62
C THR A 15 32.07 37.40 47.14
N ASN A 16 31.14 36.51 46.75
CA ASN A 16 30.62 36.44 45.39
C ASN A 16 29.11 36.12 45.44
N PRO A 17 28.26 37.14 45.71
CA PRO A 17 26.83 36.93 45.79
C PRO A 17 26.26 36.62 44.40
N GLN A 18 25.50 35.53 44.31
CA GLN A 18 24.84 35.07 43.08
C GLN A 18 23.35 34.97 43.34
N ALA A 19 22.54 35.32 42.34
CA ALA A 19 21.09 35.22 42.45
C ALA A 19 20.66 33.76 42.59
N HIS A 20 19.67 33.49 43.45
CA HIS A 20 19.05 32.18 43.54
C HIS A 20 17.90 32.10 42.53
N ALA A 21 17.75 30.96 41.88
CA ALA A 21 16.67 30.67 40.97
C ALA A 21 16.16 29.23 41.15
N ILE A 22 15.00 28.94 40.61
CA ILE A 22 14.37 27.62 40.71
C ILE A 22 14.47 26.96 39.34
N CYS A 23 14.84 25.69 39.30
CA CYS A 23 14.79 24.90 38.07
C CYS A 23 13.32 24.56 37.76
N ASP A 24 12.87 24.89 36.55
CA ASP A 24 11.46 24.69 36.14
C ASP A 24 11.04 23.21 36.06
N ARG A 25 12.00 22.28 35.87
CA ARG A 25 11.72 20.84 35.76
C ARG A 25 11.67 20.12 37.11
N CYS A 26 12.70 20.29 37.95
CA CYS A 26 12.81 19.56 39.22
C CYS A 26 12.38 20.37 40.46
N GLY A 27 12.11 21.67 40.32
CA GLY A 27 11.63 22.52 41.40
C GLY A 27 12.67 22.83 42.49
N PHE A 28 13.88 22.29 42.39
CA PHE A 28 14.95 22.60 43.34
C PHE A 28 15.54 23.99 43.07
N ARG A 29 15.99 24.63 44.15
CA ARG A 29 16.66 25.93 44.13
C ARG A 29 18.15 25.74 43.85
N TYR A 30 18.66 26.47 42.85
CA TYR A 30 20.07 26.52 42.44
C TYR A 30 20.53 27.98 42.32
N ASN A 31 21.82 28.19 42.06
CA ASN A 31 22.31 29.51 41.66
C ASN A 31 21.90 29.77 40.21
N HIS A 32 21.40 30.97 39.89
CA HIS A 32 20.94 31.31 38.54
C HIS A 32 22.05 31.14 37.49
N ALA A 33 23.31 31.38 37.87
CA ALA A 33 24.48 31.17 37.01
C ALA A 33 24.73 29.69 36.64
N GLU A 34 24.20 28.73 37.40
CA GLU A 34 24.32 27.30 37.14
C GLU A 34 23.17 26.78 36.26
N LEU A 35 22.12 27.56 36.06
CA LEU A 35 20.98 27.18 35.23
C LEU A 35 21.22 27.54 33.76
N LYS A 36 20.65 26.73 32.86
CA LYS A 36 20.76 26.86 31.41
C LYS A 36 19.38 26.92 30.80
N TRP A 37 19.22 27.72 29.75
CA TRP A 37 17.99 27.71 28.95
C TRP A 37 17.90 26.41 28.17
N GLN A 38 16.76 25.74 28.24
CA GLN A 38 16.46 24.58 27.42
C GLN A 38 16.19 25.03 25.99
N TYR A 39 16.73 24.28 25.05
CA TYR A 39 16.54 24.47 23.62
C TYR A 39 15.88 23.23 23.03
N ASP A 40 15.08 23.41 21.98
CA ASP A 40 14.48 22.31 21.25
C ASP A 40 14.31 22.66 19.76
N TRP A 41 14.14 21.64 18.91
CA TRP A 41 13.93 21.84 17.48
C TRP A 41 12.55 22.45 17.22
N ARG A 42 12.53 23.52 16.41
CA ARG A 42 11.32 24.16 15.89
C ARG A 42 11.43 24.26 14.38
N GLY A 43 11.32 23.11 13.72
CA GLY A 43 11.50 22.98 12.28
C GLY A 43 12.98 22.91 11.89
N ALA A 44 13.46 23.89 11.13
CA ALA A 44 14.82 23.89 10.58
C ALA A 44 15.90 24.39 11.56
N MET A 45 15.51 25.01 12.68
CA MET A 45 16.46 25.56 13.65
C MET A 45 16.07 25.21 15.08
N ILE A 46 17.07 25.25 15.95
CA ILE A 46 16.91 25.10 17.39
C ILE A 46 16.47 26.46 17.96
N GLN A 47 15.44 26.46 18.82
CA GLN A 47 14.95 27.67 19.49
C GLN A 47 14.89 27.48 21.01
N ASN A 48 15.07 28.58 21.74
CA ASN A 48 14.89 28.61 23.19
C ASN A 48 13.40 28.46 23.52
N ILE A 49 13.04 27.43 24.30
CA ILE A 49 11.67 27.18 24.72
C ILE A 49 11.26 27.95 25.98
N LYS A 50 12.15 28.82 26.48
CA LYS A 50 11.97 29.65 27.68
C LYS A 50 11.74 28.83 28.95
N ILE A 51 12.40 27.69 29.05
CA ILE A 51 12.44 26.87 30.27
C ILE A 51 13.86 26.89 30.80
N LEU A 52 14.04 27.30 32.06
CA LEU A 52 15.35 27.43 32.70
C LEU A 52 15.60 26.21 33.61
N VAL A 53 16.64 25.43 33.30
CA VAL A 53 16.87 24.10 33.89
C VAL A 53 18.28 23.94 34.45
N CYS A 54 18.43 23.07 35.46
CA CYS A 54 19.74 22.66 35.97
C CYS A 54 20.38 21.61 35.07
N ASP A 55 21.70 21.41 35.23
CA ASP A 55 22.50 20.51 34.38
C ASP A 55 21.96 19.07 34.31
N THR A 56 21.42 18.54 35.41
CA THR A 56 20.83 17.19 35.45
C THR A 56 19.51 17.07 34.69
N CYS A 57 18.77 18.17 34.56
CA CYS A 57 17.47 18.21 33.88
C CYS A 57 17.58 18.73 32.44
N TYR A 58 18.76 19.22 32.05
CA TYR A 58 19.06 19.71 30.71
C TYR A 58 19.03 18.54 29.73
N ASP A 59 18.16 18.64 28.75
CA ASP A 59 17.85 17.56 27.82
C ASP A 59 18.46 17.84 26.45
N THR A 60 18.79 16.78 25.72
CA THR A 60 19.17 16.89 24.32
C THR A 60 17.94 17.17 23.46
N PRO A 61 17.96 18.18 22.57
CA PRO A 61 16.84 18.48 21.68
C PRO A 61 16.36 17.25 20.90
N GLN A 62 15.05 17.07 20.78
CA GLN A 62 14.49 15.87 20.13
C GLN A 62 14.65 15.94 18.62
N GLU A 63 15.43 15.03 18.04
CA GLU A 63 15.69 15.03 16.59
C GLU A 63 14.45 14.76 15.74
N GLN A 64 13.40 14.14 16.31
CA GLN A 64 12.12 13.93 15.62
C GLN A 64 11.40 15.24 15.27
N LEU A 65 11.67 16.32 16.00
CA LEU A 65 11.12 17.66 15.75
C LEU A 65 11.95 18.45 14.73
N ARG A 66 13.10 17.91 14.28
CA ARG A 66 13.92 18.49 13.23
C ARG A 66 13.26 18.25 11.87
N SER A 67 13.12 19.32 11.10
CA SER A 67 12.63 19.22 9.73
C SER A 67 13.61 18.40 8.87
N ILE A 68 13.10 17.37 8.19
CA ILE A 68 13.84 16.66 7.16
C ILE A 68 14.00 17.61 5.98
N VAL A 69 15.23 17.89 5.58
CA VAL A 69 15.53 18.67 4.38
C VAL A 69 15.70 17.69 3.24
N VAL A 70 14.70 17.61 2.36
CA VAL A 70 14.73 16.79 1.15
C VAL A 70 15.58 17.54 0.11
N PRO A 71 16.40 16.85 -0.71
CA PRO A 71 17.03 17.49 -1.86
C PRO A 71 15.96 18.08 -2.80
N ALA A 72 16.37 19.02 -3.64
CA ALA A 72 15.49 19.57 -4.67
C ALA A 72 15.02 18.45 -5.62
N ASP A 73 13.76 18.56 -6.07
CA ASP A 73 13.23 17.69 -7.11
C ASP A 73 14.07 17.80 -8.40
N PRO A 74 14.16 16.72 -9.19
CA PRO A 74 14.85 16.77 -10.47
C PRO A 74 14.17 17.79 -11.40
N THR A 75 14.98 18.47 -12.22
CA THR A 75 14.46 19.44 -13.20
C THR A 75 13.57 18.73 -14.23
N PRO A 76 12.36 19.26 -14.53
CA PRO A 76 11.50 18.69 -15.57
C PRO A 76 12.20 18.68 -16.94
N ILE A 77 12.05 17.58 -17.68
CA ILE A 77 12.51 17.48 -19.06
C ILE A 77 11.45 18.10 -20.00
N ILE A 78 11.88 19.04 -20.85
CA ILE A 78 11.04 19.62 -21.89
C ILE A 78 10.76 18.54 -22.96
N ASN A 79 9.50 18.44 -23.40
CA ASN A 79 9.05 17.45 -24.39
C ASN A 79 9.21 15.99 -23.95
N ALA A 80 8.83 15.66 -22.71
CA ALA A 80 8.58 14.27 -22.34
C ALA A 80 7.58 13.66 -23.34
N ARG A 81 8.05 12.70 -24.15
CA ARG A 81 7.21 12.05 -25.16
C ARG A 81 6.26 11.10 -24.44
N THR A 82 4.99 11.12 -24.84
CA THR A 82 4.01 10.12 -24.40
C THR A 82 4.44 8.75 -24.91
N GLN A 83 4.39 7.74 -24.03
CA GLN A 83 4.52 6.36 -24.47
C GLN A 83 3.31 6.00 -25.33
N ASP A 84 3.53 5.20 -26.38
CA ASP A 84 2.45 4.55 -27.11
C ASP A 84 1.94 3.35 -26.29
N PHE A 85 0.98 3.62 -25.42
CA PHE A 85 0.38 2.61 -24.55
C PHE A 85 -0.48 1.61 -25.35
N GLU A 86 -1.14 2.06 -26.42
CA GLU A 86 -2.03 1.21 -27.22
C GLU A 86 -1.23 0.09 -27.90
N THR A 87 -0.09 0.41 -28.53
CA THR A 87 0.79 -0.61 -29.11
C THR A 87 1.48 -1.45 -28.04
N ALA A 88 1.90 -0.85 -26.91
CA ALA A 88 2.61 -1.57 -25.85
C ALA A 88 1.72 -2.57 -25.08
N GLU A 89 0.39 -2.38 -25.08
CA GLU A 89 -0.57 -3.31 -24.47
C GLU A 89 -0.98 -4.45 -25.41
N THR A 90 -0.61 -4.40 -26.69
CA THR A 90 -0.86 -5.51 -27.63
C THR A 90 0.16 -6.64 -27.48
N ASN A 91 -0.32 -7.85 -27.18
CA ASN A 91 0.49 -9.07 -27.08
C ASN A 91 0.63 -9.83 -28.41
N TYR A 92 0.29 -9.21 -29.54
CA TYR A 92 0.34 -9.82 -30.87
C TYR A 92 0.99 -8.86 -31.86
N GLN A 93 1.72 -9.40 -32.82
CA GLN A 93 2.27 -8.64 -33.94
C GLN A 93 1.57 -9.09 -35.22
N THR A 94 1.05 -8.12 -35.99
CA THR A 94 0.53 -8.40 -37.33
C THR A 94 1.68 -8.45 -38.31
N VAL A 95 2.09 -9.65 -38.73
CA VAL A 95 3.09 -9.84 -39.77
C VAL A 95 2.36 -9.87 -41.12
N SER A 96 2.55 -8.86 -41.97
CA SER A 96 2.09 -8.94 -43.35
C SER A 96 3.10 -9.74 -44.17
N ALA A 97 2.76 -10.98 -44.52
CA ALA A 97 3.52 -11.72 -45.52
C ALA A 97 3.40 -11.04 -46.90
N PRO A 98 4.47 -11.00 -47.72
CA PRO A 98 4.37 -10.52 -49.09
C PRO A 98 3.32 -11.34 -49.85
N PRO A 99 2.52 -10.72 -50.75
CA PRO A 99 1.45 -11.41 -51.46
C PRO A 99 2.05 -12.54 -52.31
N VAL A 100 1.56 -13.77 -52.09
CA VAL A 100 1.89 -14.90 -52.96
C VAL A 100 1.08 -14.72 -54.23
N ILE A 101 1.78 -14.63 -55.35
CA ILE A 101 1.17 -14.50 -56.68
C ILE A 101 0.91 -15.92 -57.20
N ASP A 102 -0.29 -16.18 -57.72
CA ASP A 102 -0.56 -17.43 -58.43
C ASP A 102 0.30 -17.49 -59.71
N PRO A 103 1.15 -18.52 -59.89
CA PRO A 103 2.05 -18.62 -61.04
C PRO A 103 1.33 -18.81 -62.38
N GLU A 104 0.05 -19.22 -62.38
CA GLU A 104 -0.72 -19.48 -63.59
C GLU A 104 -1.70 -18.34 -63.93
N THR A 105 -2.29 -17.70 -62.91
CA THR A 105 -3.27 -16.62 -63.12
C THR A 105 -2.71 -15.21 -62.92
N GLY A 106 -1.55 -15.06 -62.27
CA GLY A 106 -0.95 -13.74 -61.97
C GLY A 106 -1.76 -12.90 -60.96
N ILE A 107 -2.81 -13.48 -60.38
CA ILE A 107 -3.68 -12.82 -59.40
C ILE A 107 -3.03 -12.97 -58.02
N PRO A 108 -3.02 -11.91 -57.18
CA PRO A 108 -2.58 -12.03 -55.80
C PRO A 108 -3.53 -12.96 -55.04
N ILE A 109 -2.99 -14.05 -54.50
CA ILE A 109 -3.72 -14.93 -53.60
C ILE A 109 -3.88 -14.17 -52.28
N PRO A 110 -5.11 -13.96 -51.77
CA PRO A 110 -5.29 -13.24 -50.52
C PRO A 110 -4.52 -13.94 -49.41
N PRO A 111 -3.64 -13.24 -48.66
CA PRO A 111 -2.91 -13.86 -47.58
C PRO A 111 -3.89 -14.28 -46.49
N SER A 112 -3.78 -15.52 -46.02
CA SER A 112 -4.38 -15.89 -44.74
C SER A 112 -3.65 -15.13 -43.64
N VAL A 113 -4.25 -14.08 -43.09
CA VAL A 113 -3.67 -13.33 -41.97
C VAL A 113 -3.67 -14.26 -40.76
N ILE A 114 -2.51 -14.82 -40.44
CA ILE A 114 -2.32 -15.60 -39.22
C ILE A 114 -1.87 -14.61 -38.15
N LEU A 115 -2.72 -14.35 -37.16
CA LEU A 115 -2.28 -13.65 -35.95
C LEU A 115 -1.21 -14.52 -35.27
N GLN A 116 -0.10 -13.93 -34.85
CA GLN A 116 1.01 -14.66 -34.21
C GLN A 116 1.25 -14.14 -32.78
N THR A 117 1.57 -15.06 -31.88
CA THR A 117 2.03 -14.73 -30.51
C THR A 117 3.46 -14.18 -30.56
N GLN A 118 3.89 -13.50 -29.48
CA GLN A 118 5.26 -12.98 -29.35
C GLN A 118 6.36 -14.06 -29.54
N ASN A 119 6.03 -15.34 -29.36
CA ASN A 119 6.92 -16.48 -29.56
C ASN A 119 6.88 -17.06 -30.99
N GLY A 120 6.26 -16.37 -31.95
CA GLY A 120 6.19 -16.79 -33.35
C GLY A 120 5.24 -17.97 -33.61
N GLN A 121 4.36 -18.30 -32.66
CA GLN A 121 3.35 -19.35 -32.85
C GLN A 121 2.03 -18.77 -33.36
N ASN A 122 1.35 -19.50 -34.23
CA ASN A 122 0.03 -19.14 -34.75
C ASN A 122 -0.99 -19.05 -33.60
N LEU A 123 -1.73 -17.94 -33.53
CA LEU A 123 -2.86 -17.75 -32.63
C LEU A 123 -4.01 -18.62 -33.15
N THR A 124 -4.25 -19.76 -32.51
CA THR A 124 -5.43 -20.57 -32.82
C THR A 124 -6.66 -19.77 -32.43
N THR A 125 -7.51 -19.39 -33.39
CA THR A 125 -8.84 -18.90 -33.08
C THR A 125 -9.56 -20.01 -32.29
N GLN A 126 -9.96 -19.68 -31.07
CA GLN A 126 -10.87 -20.38 -30.17
C GLN A 126 -11.40 -21.75 -30.69
N PRO A 127 -11.15 -22.88 -29.98
CA PRO A 127 -11.65 -24.17 -30.43
C PRO A 127 -13.19 -24.18 -30.29
N TYR A 128 -13.91 -23.85 -31.36
CA TYR A 128 -15.31 -24.20 -31.47
C TYR A 128 -15.38 -25.72 -31.68
N GLY A 129 -15.46 -26.45 -30.57
CA GLY A 129 -15.62 -27.89 -30.51
C GLY A 129 -16.27 -28.28 -29.20
N GLN A 130 -16.97 -29.42 -29.18
CA GLN A 130 -17.57 -29.96 -27.96
C GLN A 130 -16.50 -30.03 -26.86
N PRO A 131 -16.76 -29.53 -25.63
CA PRO A 131 -15.77 -29.54 -24.55
C PRO A 131 -15.33 -30.99 -24.28
N VAL A 132 -14.05 -31.26 -24.52
CA VAL A 132 -13.43 -32.56 -24.24
C VAL A 132 -12.83 -32.49 -22.84
N GLY A 133 -13.23 -33.40 -21.94
CA GLY A 133 -12.61 -33.56 -20.61
C GLY A 133 -13.45 -33.10 -19.41
N LEU A 134 -14.71 -32.68 -19.59
CA LEU A 134 -15.63 -32.51 -18.46
C LEU A 134 -16.29 -33.83 -18.11
N THR A 135 -16.06 -34.32 -16.90
CA THR A 135 -16.82 -35.44 -16.35
C THR A 135 -18.28 -35.00 -16.16
N GLN A 136 -19.21 -35.84 -16.61
CA GLN A 136 -20.64 -35.55 -16.72
C GLN A 136 -21.37 -35.07 -15.44
N PRO A 137 -20.94 -35.33 -14.18
CA PRO A 137 -21.65 -34.80 -13.01
C PRO A 137 -21.47 -33.29 -12.78
N ALA A 138 -20.62 -32.58 -13.54
CA ALA A 138 -20.50 -31.12 -13.47
C ALA A 138 -21.54 -30.38 -14.34
N VAL A 139 -22.41 -31.13 -15.05
CA VAL A 139 -23.49 -30.55 -15.89
C VAL A 139 -24.81 -30.68 -15.14
N MET A 140 -25.53 -29.56 -14.96
CA MET A 140 -26.85 -29.54 -14.33
C MET A 140 -27.78 -30.57 -15.00
N PRO A 141 -28.45 -31.45 -14.24
CA PRO A 141 -29.33 -32.45 -14.85
C PRO A 141 -30.53 -31.77 -15.50
N LEU A 142 -30.62 -31.90 -16.82
CA LEU A 142 -31.78 -31.47 -17.61
C LEU A 142 -32.85 -32.58 -17.59
N LYS A 143 -34.11 -32.21 -17.32
CA LYS A 143 -35.26 -33.04 -17.65
C LYS A 143 -36.05 -32.34 -18.75
N GLY A 144 -35.84 -32.80 -19.99
CA GLY A 144 -36.31 -32.08 -21.18
C GLY A 144 -35.43 -30.86 -21.46
N THR A 145 -36.04 -29.70 -21.75
CA THR A 145 -35.37 -28.43 -22.10
C THR A 145 -35.25 -27.44 -20.93
N THR A 146 -35.68 -27.83 -19.73
CA THR A 146 -35.71 -26.96 -18.56
C THR A 146 -34.61 -27.34 -17.57
N ALA A 147 -33.77 -26.37 -17.19
CA ALA A 147 -32.78 -26.54 -16.13
C ALA A 147 -33.50 -26.59 -14.77
N TYR A 148 -33.37 -27.70 -14.04
CA TYR A 148 -33.90 -27.82 -12.69
C TYR A 148 -32.90 -27.24 -11.70
N ALA A 149 -33.19 -26.05 -11.18
CA ALA A 149 -32.55 -25.57 -9.95
C ALA A 149 -33.27 -26.19 -8.75
N VAL A 150 -32.52 -26.82 -7.83
CA VAL A 150 -33.07 -27.26 -6.55
C VAL A 150 -33.06 -26.05 -5.61
N LYS A 151 -34.25 -25.62 -5.16
CA LYS A 151 -34.35 -24.57 -4.13
C LYS A 151 -33.86 -25.16 -2.80
N LEU A 152 -32.71 -24.68 -2.31
CA LEU A 152 -32.20 -25.04 -0.98
C LEU A 152 -32.76 -24.07 0.06
N PRO A 153 -33.29 -24.56 1.20
CA PRO A 153 -33.62 -23.70 2.33
C PRO A 153 -32.36 -23.05 2.91
N VAL A 154 -32.41 -21.73 3.11
CA VAL A 154 -31.35 -20.99 3.81
C VAL A 154 -31.50 -21.23 5.31
N LEU A 155 -30.45 -21.77 5.94
CA LEU A 155 -30.40 -22.01 7.39
C LEU A 155 -29.94 -20.77 8.15
N SER A 156 -28.97 -20.03 7.62
CA SER A 156 -28.52 -18.78 8.23
C SER A 156 -27.89 -17.85 7.21
N VAL A 157 -27.98 -16.55 7.51
CA VAL A 157 -27.27 -15.50 6.79
C VAL A 157 -26.53 -14.67 7.83
N SER A 158 -25.22 -14.55 7.71
CA SER A 158 -24.40 -13.68 8.54
C SER A 158 -23.59 -12.72 7.68
N SER A 159 -23.33 -11.52 8.19
CA SER A 159 -22.55 -10.50 7.49
C SER A 159 -21.48 -9.95 8.41
N ASN A 160 -20.30 -9.69 7.85
CA ASN A 160 -19.19 -9.04 8.57
C ASN A 160 -19.20 -7.50 8.41
N GLY A 161 -20.36 -6.91 8.10
CA GLY A 161 -20.60 -5.47 8.11
C GLY A 161 -19.82 -4.62 7.10
N THR A 162 -19.06 -5.25 6.20
CA THR A 162 -18.24 -4.55 5.19
C THR A 162 -18.65 -4.97 3.79
N THR A 163 -18.21 -6.15 3.31
CA THR A 163 -18.47 -6.56 1.92
C THR A 163 -18.83 -8.04 1.75
N VAL A 164 -18.80 -8.84 2.82
CA VAL A 164 -19.03 -10.29 2.75
C VAL A 164 -20.30 -10.68 3.52
N ILE A 165 -21.20 -11.37 2.82
CA ILE A 165 -22.38 -12.03 3.36
C ILE A 165 -22.17 -13.54 3.20
N THR A 166 -22.19 -14.26 4.30
CA THR A 166 -22.09 -15.72 4.32
C THR A 166 -23.48 -16.31 4.47
N VAL A 167 -23.91 -17.07 3.48
CA VAL A 167 -25.19 -17.79 3.48
C VAL A 167 -24.91 -19.26 3.70
N THR A 168 -25.51 -19.84 4.74
CA THR A 168 -25.46 -21.29 5.00
C THR A 168 -26.79 -21.90 4.57
N CYS A 169 -26.77 -22.85 3.64
CA CYS A 169 -27.95 -23.56 3.15
C CYS A 169 -27.97 -25.00 3.69
N SER A 170 -29.15 -25.59 3.89
CA SER A 170 -29.24 -27.01 4.25
C SER A 170 -28.90 -27.86 3.03
N ALA A 171 -27.81 -28.63 3.09
CA ALA A 171 -27.47 -29.58 2.03
C ALA A 171 -28.48 -30.73 2.01
N VAL A 172 -29.05 -31.01 0.84
CA VAL A 172 -29.77 -32.28 0.61
C VAL A 172 -28.73 -33.32 0.19
N HIS A 173 -28.78 -34.49 0.83
CA HIS A 173 -27.83 -35.60 0.75
C HIS A 173 -27.19 -35.84 -0.64
N ASN A 174 -25.87 -36.12 -0.62
CA ASN A 174 -24.96 -36.57 -1.70
C ASN A 174 -24.08 -35.52 -2.41
N LEU A 175 -23.88 -34.34 -1.82
CA LEU A 175 -22.77 -33.44 -2.23
C LEU A 175 -21.54 -33.78 -1.38
N THR A 176 -20.50 -34.34 -2.00
CA THR A 176 -19.28 -34.81 -1.31
C THR A 176 -18.18 -33.75 -1.19
N THR A 177 -18.29 -32.60 -1.87
CA THR A 177 -17.41 -31.43 -1.69
C THR A 177 -18.16 -30.12 -1.84
N ASN A 178 -17.67 -29.06 -1.19
CA ASN A 178 -18.27 -27.72 -1.14
C ASN A 178 -18.19 -26.93 -2.47
N ASP A 179 -17.55 -27.48 -3.50
CA ASP A 179 -17.33 -26.81 -4.79
C ASP A 179 -18.62 -26.65 -5.63
N GLN A 180 -19.75 -27.19 -5.18
CA GLN A 180 -21.02 -27.20 -5.91
C GLN A 180 -22.05 -26.20 -5.38
N ILE A 181 -21.63 -25.25 -4.52
CA ILE A 181 -22.48 -24.17 -4.01
C ILE A 181 -21.86 -22.85 -4.46
N SER A 182 -22.44 -22.22 -5.50
CA SER A 182 -22.15 -20.83 -5.90
C SER A 182 -23.16 -19.87 -5.28
#